data_AF-A0A359E6D3-F1
#
_entry.id   AF-A0A359E6D3-F1
#
_cell.length_a   1.000
_cell.length_b   1.000
_cell.length_c   1.000
_cell.angle_alpha   90.00
_cell.angle_beta   90.00
_cell.angle_gamma   90.00
#
_symmetry.space_group_name_H-M   'P 1'
#
loop_
_entity.id
_entity.type
_entity.pdbx_description
1 polymer ?
#
loop_
_entity_poly.entity_id
_entity_poly.type
_entity_poly.pdbx_seq_one_letter_code
_entity_poly.pdbx_strand_id
1 'polypeptide(L)'
;DDYNLDFTNQRDSLYQLATAMLDSIENETNSYSGMGSVQLKRAELSLDHIFDLEKARAALKKLKSLPGTRDSPEIPYLEGRIHLANREFTQARINFTRANKQAEIGELAEKTRYFLALTDFYGGDYEFAGIQLKSLGRQNTSYYANDALELRLWLQQGT
;
A
#
# COMPACT_ATOMS: atom_id res chain seq x y z
N ASP A 1 31.84 0.14 -13.37
CA ASP A 1 30.79 0.34 -14.39
C ASP A 1 29.44 0.44 -13.73
N ASP A 2 28.90 1.66 -13.77
CA ASP A 2 27.69 2.09 -13.08
C ASP A 2 26.47 1.84 -13.99
N TYR A 3 25.89 0.64 -13.90
CA TYR A 3 24.74 0.21 -14.71
C TYR A 3 23.37 0.56 -14.07
N ASN A 4 23.33 1.49 -13.10
CA ASN A 4 22.12 1.75 -12.31
C ASN A 4 21.33 3.01 -12.71
N LEU A 5 21.80 3.80 -13.68
CA LEU A 5 21.19 5.11 -13.99
C LEU A 5 20.03 5.07 -15.00
N ASP A 6 19.86 3.99 -15.77
CA ASP A 6 18.81 3.90 -16.81
C ASP A 6 17.47 3.37 -16.27
N PHE A 7 17.52 2.42 -15.32
CA PHE A 7 16.32 1.83 -14.72
C PHE A 7 15.51 2.82 -13.88
N THR A 8 16.15 3.79 -13.24
CA THR A 8 15.48 4.86 -12.48
C THR A 8 14.70 5.79 -13.41
N ASN A 9 15.31 6.24 -14.51
CA ASN A 9 14.63 7.09 -15.50
C ASN A 9 13.42 6.41 -16.14
N GLN A 10 13.54 5.11 -16.45
CA GLN A 10 12.43 4.35 -17.01
C GLN A 10 11.29 4.16 -16.00
N ARG A 11 11.60 3.86 -14.73
CA ARG A 11 10.59 3.72 -13.67
C ARG A 11 9.85 5.03 -13.41
N ASP A 12 10.58 6.14 -13.31
CA ASP A 12 10.00 7.47 -13.12
C ASP A 12 9.07 7.82 -14.29
N SER A 13 9.46 7.49 -15.53
CA SER A 13 8.61 7.64 -16.71
C SER A 13 7.33 6.81 -16.64
N LEU A 14 7.38 5.58 -16.11
CA LEU A 14 6.19 4.73 -15.96
C LEU A 14 5.23 5.26 -14.89
N TYR A 15 5.74 5.81 -13.79
CA TYR A 15 4.92 6.42 -12.74
C TYR A 15 4.26 7.71 -13.23
N GLN A 16 4.97 8.52 -14.00
CA GLN A 16 4.40 9.70 -14.66
C GLN A 16 3.30 9.31 -15.65
N LEU A 17 3.53 8.28 -16.46
CA LEU A 17 2.53 7.76 -17.40
C LEU A 17 1.29 7.23 -16.66
N ALA A 18 1.49 6.46 -15.59
CA ALA A 18 0.39 5.96 -14.77
C ALA A 18 -0.44 7.10 -14.17
N THR A 19 0.22 8.15 -13.68
CA THR A 19 -0.46 9.36 -13.17
C THR A 19 -1.30 10.01 -14.26
N ALA A 20 -0.71 10.23 -15.45
CA ALA A 20 -1.41 10.84 -16.58
C ALA A 20 -2.62 10.01 -17.04
N MET A 21 -2.52 8.69 -17.05
CA MET A 21 -3.64 7.79 -17.37
C MET A 21 -4.76 7.89 -16.33
N LEU A 22 -4.42 7.92 -15.03
CA LEU A 22 -5.42 8.08 -13.96
C LEU A 22 -6.12 9.45 -14.04
N ASP A 23 -5.40 10.51 -14.42
CA ASP A 23 -5.95 11.84 -14.66
C ASP A 23 -6.91 11.87 -15.85
N SER A 24 -6.52 11.23 -16.97
CA SER A 24 -7.37 11.13 -18.16
C SER A 24 -8.68 10.41 -17.85
N ILE A 25 -8.66 9.28 -17.13
CA ILE A 25 -9.89 8.56 -16.75
C ILE A 25 -10.82 9.46 -15.92
N GLU A 26 -10.27 10.21 -14.97
CA GLU A 26 -11.08 11.08 -14.11
C GLU A 26 -11.67 12.28 -14.87
N ASN A 27 -10.93 12.85 -15.82
CA ASN A 27 -11.37 14.01 -16.58
C ASN A 27 -12.33 13.67 -17.72
N GLU A 28 -12.21 12.47 -18.30
CA GLU A 28 -12.95 12.06 -19.50
C GLU A 28 -14.22 11.26 -19.16
N THR A 29 -14.36 10.79 -17.92
CA THR A 29 -15.51 9.96 -17.52
C THR A 29 -16.29 10.58 -16.35
N ASN A 30 -17.56 10.91 -16.59
CA ASN A 30 -18.43 11.49 -15.57
C ASN A 30 -18.95 10.47 -14.53
N SER A 31 -18.97 9.18 -14.87
CA SER A 31 -19.52 8.11 -14.01
C SER A 31 -18.90 6.75 -14.33
N TYR A 32 -17.58 6.64 -14.20
CA TYR A 32 -16.90 5.35 -14.36
C TYR A 32 -17.10 4.45 -13.14
N SER A 33 -17.61 3.24 -13.36
CA SER A 33 -17.86 2.25 -12.30
C SER A 33 -16.59 1.83 -11.56
N GLY A 34 -15.43 1.88 -12.23
CA GLY A 34 -14.12 1.58 -11.64
C GLY A 34 -13.44 2.76 -10.92
N MET A 35 -14.16 3.86 -10.66
CA MET A 35 -13.56 5.05 -10.03
C MET A 35 -12.96 4.76 -8.65
N GLY A 36 -13.50 3.77 -7.92
CA GLY A 36 -12.91 3.32 -6.65
C GLY A 36 -11.47 2.83 -6.82
N SER A 37 -11.23 1.98 -7.82
CA SER A 37 -9.89 1.46 -8.15
C SER A 37 -8.95 2.55 -8.65
N VAL A 38 -9.46 3.55 -9.38
CA VAL A 38 -8.67 4.72 -9.81
C VAL A 38 -8.16 5.48 -8.59
N GLN A 39 -9.04 5.82 -7.65
CA GLN A 39 -8.65 6.57 -6.45
C GLN A 39 -7.75 5.75 -5.52
N LEU A 40 -7.95 4.42 -5.42
CA LEU A 40 -7.02 3.53 -4.73
C LEU A 40 -5.61 3.63 -5.32
N LYS A 41 -5.45 3.36 -6.62
CA LYS A 41 -4.14 3.38 -7.30
C LYS A 41 -3.47 4.76 -7.20
N ARG A 42 -4.25 5.84 -7.31
CA ARG A 42 -3.77 7.21 -7.15
C ARG A 42 -3.19 7.45 -5.76
N ALA A 43 -3.88 7.00 -4.71
CA ALA A 43 -3.41 7.12 -3.34
C ALA A 43 -2.13 6.32 -3.12
N GLU A 44 -2.09 5.08 -3.61
CA GLU A 44 -0.90 4.22 -3.50
C GLU A 44 0.31 4.81 -4.20
N LEU A 45 0.15 5.27 -5.44
CA LEU A 45 1.23 5.93 -6.19
C LEU A 45 1.75 7.19 -5.48
N SER A 46 0.84 7.96 -4.88
CA SER A 46 1.19 9.15 -4.11
C SER A 46 2.00 8.82 -2.86
N LEU A 47 1.70 7.69 -2.21
CA LEU A 47 2.40 7.22 -1.00
C LEU A 47 3.74 6.52 -1.31
N ASP A 48 3.79 5.72 -2.37
CA ASP A 48 4.93 4.85 -2.68
C ASP A 48 6.07 5.57 -3.41
N HIS A 49 5.75 6.55 -4.26
CA HIS A 49 6.72 7.13 -5.18
C HIS A 49 6.79 8.65 -5.12
N ILE A 50 5.64 9.32 -5.11
CA ILE A 50 5.59 10.79 -5.11
C ILE A 50 5.87 11.36 -3.70
N PHE A 51 5.67 10.55 -2.66
CA PHE A 51 5.71 10.95 -1.25
C PHE A 51 4.84 12.18 -0.95
N ASP A 52 3.68 12.25 -1.60
CA ASP A 52 2.72 13.36 -1.49
C ASP A 52 1.51 12.90 -0.66
N LEU A 53 1.62 13.09 0.66
CA LEU A 53 0.59 12.70 1.62
C LEU A 53 -0.73 13.44 1.40
N GLU A 54 -0.69 14.68 0.91
CA GLU A 54 -1.90 15.46 0.66
C GLU A 54 -2.66 14.91 -0.56
N LYS A 55 -1.96 14.53 -1.62
CA LYS A 55 -2.58 13.81 -2.74
C LYS A 55 -3.18 12.48 -2.33
N ALA A 56 -2.48 11.71 -1.48
CA ALA A 56 -2.99 10.45 -0.95
C ALA A 56 -4.28 10.67 -0.13
N ARG A 57 -4.31 11.69 0.74
CA ARG A 57 -5.50 12.07 1.51
C ARG A 57 -6.64 12.53 0.61
N ALA A 58 -6.35 13.30 -0.43
CA ALA A 58 -7.34 13.76 -1.38
C ALA A 58 -7.98 12.60 -2.15
N ALA A 59 -7.17 11.64 -2.61
CA ALA A 59 -7.63 10.43 -3.28
C ALA A 59 -8.49 9.56 -2.33
N LEU A 60 -8.05 9.37 -1.08
CA LEU A 60 -8.86 8.67 -0.07
C LEU A 60 -10.19 9.37 0.20
N LYS A 61 -10.21 10.71 0.27
CA LYS A 61 -11.44 11.48 0.45
C LYS A 61 -12.41 11.27 -0.72
N LYS A 62 -11.89 11.27 -1.95
CA LYS A 62 -12.68 10.95 -3.14
C LYS A 62 -13.21 9.52 -3.09
N LEU A 63 -12.37 8.54 -2.77
CA LEU A 63 -12.78 7.13 -2.62
C LEU A 63 -13.95 6.97 -1.64
N LYS A 64 -13.88 7.61 -0.47
CA LYS A 64 -14.93 7.59 0.56
C LYS A 64 -16.25 8.23 0.13
N SER A 65 -16.20 9.15 -0.83
CA SER A 65 -17.39 9.83 -1.36
C SER A 65 -18.13 9.03 -2.43
N LEU A 66 -17.49 7.97 -2.97
CA LEU A 66 -18.10 7.13 -4.00
C LEU A 66 -19.20 6.24 -3.41
N PRO A 67 -20.32 6.03 -4.13
CA PRO A 67 -21.34 5.08 -3.71
C PRO A 67 -20.78 3.66 -3.59
N GLY A 68 -21.16 2.94 -2.53
CA GLY A 68 -20.81 1.52 -2.35
C GLY A 68 -19.39 1.25 -1.85
N THR A 69 -18.56 2.26 -1.58
CA THR A 69 -17.19 2.06 -1.08
C THR A 69 -17.07 2.18 0.44
N ARG A 70 -18.13 2.64 1.15
CA ARG A 70 -18.09 2.99 2.57
C ARG A 70 -17.50 1.90 3.48
N ASP A 71 -17.81 0.64 3.19
CA ASP A 71 -17.37 -0.52 3.97
C ASP A 71 -16.26 -1.32 3.28
N SER A 72 -15.67 -0.77 2.22
CA SER A 72 -14.66 -1.48 1.45
C SER A 72 -13.31 -1.54 2.22
N PRO A 73 -12.61 -2.69 2.18
CA PRO A 73 -11.35 -2.90 2.90
C PRO A 73 -10.23 -1.93 2.48
N GLU A 74 -10.33 -1.34 1.29
CA GLU A 74 -9.40 -0.35 0.75
C GLU A 74 -9.33 0.91 1.59
N ILE A 75 -10.45 1.34 2.20
CA ILE A 75 -10.49 2.55 3.03
C ILE A 75 -9.57 2.44 4.25
N PRO A 76 -9.78 1.47 5.17
CA PRO A 76 -8.89 1.34 6.32
C PRO A 76 -7.47 0.93 5.91
N TYR A 77 -7.30 0.26 4.79
CA TYR A 77 -5.97 -0.03 4.27
C TYR A 77 -5.21 1.28 3.93
N LEU A 78 -5.83 2.21 3.19
CA LEU A 78 -5.23 3.51 2.87
C LEU A 78 -5.05 4.41 4.12
N GLU A 79 -6.01 4.39 5.06
CA GLU A 79 -5.85 5.08 6.35
C GLU A 79 -4.63 4.55 7.10
N GLY A 80 -4.46 3.23 7.15
CA GLY A 80 -3.31 2.58 7.76
C GLY A 80 -1.99 3.04 7.13
N ARG A 81 -1.94 3.12 5.79
CA ARG A 81 -0.74 3.58 5.08
C ARG A 81 -0.41 5.05 5.34
N ILE A 82 -1.42 5.92 5.40
CA ILE A 82 -1.22 7.33 5.73
C ILE A 82 -0.71 7.49 7.16
N HIS A 83 -1.28 6.74 8.11
CA HIS A 83 -0.79 6.74 9.50
C HIS A 83 0.64 6.21 9.61
N LEU A 84 0.97 5.14 8.89
CA LEU A 84 2.32 4.60 8.85
C LEU A 84 3.33 5.64 8.33
N ALA A 85 2.98 6.36 7.26
CA ALA A 85 3.81 7.43 6.72
C ALA A 85 4.02 8.59 7.70
N ASN A 86 3.03 8.88 8.57
CA ASN A 86 3.17 9.86 9.65
C ASN A 86 3.84 9.30 10.91
N ARG A 87 4.30 8.04 10.91
CA ARG A 87 4.84 7.32 12.08
C ARG A 87 3.83 7.16 13.23
N GLU A 88 2.54 7.17 12.92
CA GLU A 88 1.44 6.95 13.85
C GLU A 88 1.16 5.44 13.97
N PHE A 89 2.13 4.67 14.46
CA PHE A 89 2.14 3.20 14.35
C PHE A 89 0.93 2.52 15.01
N THR A 90 0.48 3.00 16.16
CA THR A 90 -0.74 2.48 16.82
C THR A 90 -1.96 2.62 15.92
N GLN A 91 -2.12 3.78 15.30
CA GLN A 91 -3.25 4.07 14.43
C GLN A 91 -3.15 3.30 13.11
N ALA A 92 -1.94 3.17 12.56
CA ALA A 92 -1.66 2.32 11.42
C ALA A 92 -2.05 0.86 11.69
N ARG A 93 -1.64 0.32 12.84
CA ARG A 93 -1.93 -1.07 13.24
C ARG A 93 -3.42 -1.35 13.35
N ILE A 94 -4.17 -0.45 13.98
CA ILE A 94 -5.64 -0.57 14.11
C ILE A 94 -6.29 -0.63 12.73
N ASN A 95 -5.89 0.26 11.83
CA ASN A 95 -6.47 0.36 10.51
C ASN A 95 -6.10 -0.84 9.62
N PHE A 96 -4.84 -1.28 9.61
CA PHE A 96 -4.45 -2.49 8.89
C PHE A 96 -5.12 -3.76 9.45
N THR A 97 -5.30 -3.85 10.77
CA THR A 97 -6.05 -4.97 11.36
C THR A 97 -7.49 -5.00 10.86
N ARG A 98 -8.15 -3.83 10.81
CA ARG A 98 -9.51 -3.70 10.27
C ARG A 98 -9.57 -4.08 8.79
N ALA A 99 -8.65 -3.56 7.98
CA ALA A 99 -8.58 -3.85 6.55
C ALA A 99 -8.35 -5.35 6.28
N ASN A 100 -7.43 -5.99 7.01
CA ASN A 100 -7.15 -7.42 6.83
C ASN A 100 -8.36 -8.28 7.21
N LYS A 101 -9.10 -7.89 8.27
CA LYS A 101 -10.34 -8.56 8.66
C LYS A 101 -11.43 -8.44 7.59
N GLN A 102 -11.51 -7.32 6.91
CA GLN A 102 -12.51 -7.08 5.84
C GLN A 102 -12.11 -7.72 4.51
N ALA A 103 -10.81 -7.75 4.18
CA ALA A 103 -10.32 -8.34 2.94
C ALA A 103 -10.34 -9.88 2.97
N GLU A 104 -10.13 -10.48 4.15
CA GLU A 104 -10.06 -11.93 4.42
C GLU A 104 -8.90 -12.65 3.70
N ILE A 105 -8.92 -12.66 2.35
CA ILE A 105 -7.97 -13.34 1.46
C ILE A 105 -7.65 -12.49 0.21
N GLY A 106 -6.72 -12.97 -0.62
CA GLY A 106 -6.35 -12.33 -1.89
C GLY A 106 -5.38 -11.16 -1.73
N GLU A 107 -5.12 -10.47 -2.84
CA GLU A 107 -4.04 -9.49 -2.95
C GLU A 107 -4.11 -8.37 -1.90
N LEU A 108 -5.30 -7.83 -1.63
CA LEU A 108 -5.46 -6.77 -0.64
C LEU A 108 -5.17 -7.24 0.79
N ALA A 109 -5.55 -8.49 1.12
CA ALA A 109 -5.23 -9.08 2.42
C ALA A 109 -3.71 -9.29 2.57
N GLU A 110 -3.05 -9.77 1.52
CA GLU A 110 -1.60 -9.93 1.49
C GLU A 110 -0.88 -8.59 1.64
N LYS A 111 -1.29 -7.59 0.86
CA LYS A 111 -0.78 -6.21 0.95
C LYS A 111 -0.96 -5.64 2.34
N THR A 112 -2.14 -5.82 2.93
CA THR A 112 -2.43 -5.33 4.28
C THR A 112 -1.56 -5.99 5.34
N ARG A 113 -1.34 -7.32 5.25
CA ARG A 113 -0.45 -8.04 6.18
C ARG A 113 0.99 -7.56 6.04
N TYR A 114 1.44 -7.26 4.83
CA TYR A 114 2.78 -6.72 4.60
C TYR A 114 2.95 -5.37 5.30
N PHE A 115 2.02 -4.43 5.10
CA PHE A 115 2.09 -3.14 5.77
C PHE A 115 1.84 -3.22 7.29
N LEU A 116 1.06 -4.20 7.76
CA LEU A 116 0.96 -4.49 9.20
C LEU A 116 2.30 -4.94 9.77
N ALA A 117 3.02 -5.82 9.07
CA ALA A 117 4.36 -6.25 9.46
C ALA A 117 5.36 -5.08 9.47
N LEU A 118 5.32 -4.20 8.46
CA LEU A 118 6.12 -2.98 8.45
C LEU A 118 5.78 -2.05 9.62
N THR A 119 4.50 -1.93 9.96
CA THR A 119 4.06 -1.12 11.09
C THR A 119 4.63 -1.65 12.40
N ASP A 120 4.56 -2.96 12.61
CA ASP A 120 5.13 -3.60 13.80
C ASP A 120 6.65 -3.45 13.82
N PHE A 121 7.32 -3.64 12.68
CA PHE A 121 8.77 -3.46 12.54
C PHE A 121 9.22 -2.04 12.90
N TYR A 122 8.63 -1.01 12.28
CA TYR A 122 8.98 0.39 12.54
C TYR A 122 8.53 0.87 13.93
N GLY A 123 7.50 0.23 14.49
CA GLY A 123 7.07 0.44 15.87
C GLY A 123 7.95 -0.26 16.92
N GLY A 124 8.93 -1.07 16.50
CA GLY A 124 9.84 -1.80 17.39
C GLY A 124 9.33 -3.15 17.89
N ASP A 125 8.20 -3.64 17.38
CA ASP A 125 7.60 -4.94 17.71
C ASP A 125 8.07 -6.03 16.72
N TYR A 126 9.34 -6.39 16.83
CA TYR A 126 9.99 -7.32 15.89
C TYR A 126 9.44 -8.75 15.95
N GLU A 127 8.91 -9.17 17.09
CA GLU A 127 8.29 -10.50 17.24
C GLU A 127 7.03 -10.59 16.38
N PHE A 128 6.10 -9.63 16.52
CA PHE A 128 4.88 -9.61 15.73
C PHE A 128 5.18 -9.37 14.24
N ALA A 129 6.15 -8.52 13.89
CA ALA A 129 6.59 -8.37 12.51
C ALA A 129 7.05 -9.72 11.91
N GLY A 130 7.87 -10.48 12.63
CA GLY A 130 8.34 -11.79 12.20
C GLY A 130 7.22 -12.82 11.99
N ILE A 131 6.20 -12.82 12.85
CA ILE A 131 5.02 -13.68 12.71
C ILE A 131 4.25 -13.38 11.41
N GLN A 132 4.00 -12.09 11.12
CA GLN A 132 3.27 -11.68 9.91
C GLN A 132 4.05 -12.02 8.64
N LEU A 133 5.35 -11.73 8.59
CA LEU A 133 6.19 -11.99 7.42
C LEU A 133 6.34 -13.48 7.11
N LYS A 134 6.41 -14.33 8.14
CA LYS A 134 6.44 -15.79 7.96
C LYS A 134 5.18 -16.32 7.29
N SER A 135 4.02 -15.69 7.55
CA SER A 135 2.76 -16.05 6.91
C SER A 135 2.77 -15.70 5.41
N LEU A 136 3.24 -14.50 5.07
CA LEU A 136 3.34 -14.02 3.68
C LEU A 136 4.34 -14.82 2.84
N GLY A 137 5.52 -15.12 3.37
CA GLY A 137 6.57 -15.85 2.65
C GLY A 137 6.21 -17.31 2.29
N ARG A 138 5.07 -17.84 2.76
CA ARG A 138 4.55 -19.16 2.36
C ARG A 138 3.66 -19.09 1.12
N GLN A 139 3.30 -17.90 0.65
CA GLN A 139 2.43 -17.66 -0.50
C GLN A 139 3.29 -17.39 -1.75
N ASN A 140 3.74 -18.46 -2.41
CA ASN A 140 4.71 -18.39 -3.52
C ASN A 140 4.27 -17.58 -4.76
N THR A 141 2.99 -17.21 -4.87
CA THR A 141 2.44 -16.40 -5.96
C THR A 141 2.19 -14.94 -5.57
N SER A 142 2.44 -14.56 -4.31
CA SER A 142 2.19 -13.20 -3.84
C SER A 142 3.31 -12.25 -4.30
N TYR A 143 2.93 -11.09 -4.83
CA TYR A 143 3.86 -10.00 -5.11
C TYR A 143 4.68 -9.60 -3.86
N TYR A 144 4.04 -9.64 -2.68
CA TYR A 144 4.66 -9.24 -1.41
C TYR A 144 5.50 -10.36 -0.76
N ALA A 145 5.51 -11.58 -1.31
CA ALA A 145 6.27 -12.67 -0.70
C ALA A 145 7.78 -12.42 -0.71
N ASN A 146 8.31 -11.82 -1.79
CA ASN A 146 9.73 -11.50 -1.92
C ASN A 146 10.13 -10.38 -0.94
N ASP A 147 9.38 -9.27 -0.92
CA ASP A 147 9.62 -8.15 0.00
C ASP A 147 9.51 -8.61 1.47
N ALA A 148 8.55 -9.50 1.76
CA ALA A 148 8.38 -10.05 3.10
C ALA A 148 9.54 -10.97 3.50
N LEU A 149 10.07 -11.77 2.56
CA LEU A 149 11.22 -12.62 2.79
C LEU A 149 12.48 -11.78 3.05
N GLU A 150 12.71 -10.74 2.25
CA GLU A 150 13.84 -9.83 2.43
C GLU A 150 13.80 -9.16 3.80
N LEU A 151 12.68 -8.53 4.16
CA LEU A 151 12.54 -7.90 5.48
C LEU A 151 12.73 -8.90 6.63
N ARG A 152 12.26 -10.13 6.45
CA ARG A 152 12.46 -11.19 7.44
C ARG A 152 13.92 -11.60 7.58
N LEU A 153 14.68 -11.67 6.48
CA LEU A 153 16.12 -11.96 6.53
C LEU A 153 16.87 -10.85 7.27
N TRP A 154 16.51 -9.59 7.04
CA TRP A 154 17.07 -8.46 7.78
C TRP A 154 16.81 -8.58 9.29
N LEU A 155 15.58 -8.92 9.68
CA LEU A 155 15.23 -9.17 11.08
C LEU A 155 16.06 -10.30 11.71
N GLN A 156 16.33 -11.37 10.97
CA GLN A 156 17.10 -12.52 11.47
C GLN A 156 18.61 -12.26 11.56
N GLN A 157 19.14 -11.35 10.74
CA GLN A 157 20.56 -11.00 10.73
C GLN A 157 20.91 -9.86 11.70
N GLY A 158 19.93 -9.03 12.05
CA GLY A 158 20.09 -7.86 12.92
C GLY A 158 19.87 -8.11 14.42
N THR A 159 19.55 -9.34 14.82
CA THR A 159 19.44 -9.80 16.22
C THR A 159 20.60 -10.71 16.58
#